data_AF-A0A918ZB71-F1
#
_entry.id   AF-A0A918ZB71-F1
#
_cell.length_a   1.000
_cell.length_b   1.000
_cell.length_c   1.000
_cell.angle_alpha   90.00
_cell.angle_beta   90.00
_cell.angle_gamma   90.00
#
_symmetry.space_group_name_H-M   'P 1'
#
loop_
_entity.id
_entity.type
_entity.pdbx_description
1 polymer ?
#
loop_
_entity_poly.entity_id
_entity_poly.type
_entity_poly.pdbx_seq_one_letter_code
_entity_poly.pdbx_strand_id
1 'polypeptide(L)'
;MWWAEEQVAIAPKGLPIAVLPLVVIAEVHRCRQEQEEDSYGLMIHPWVDCPHIDLALERWWRYRAPRPHACFADDANYLAHALSFANRHHEAAEIFDAIGPYATRIPWAYCGRARELFLRHRAWAYSPPRRRRP
;
A
#
# COMPACT_ATOMS: atom_id res chain seq x y z
N MET A 1 -3.12 -1.45 17.31
CA MET A 1 -3.32 -2.24 16.08
C MET A 1 -4.48 -3.24 16.20
N TRP A 2 -4.77 -3.74 17.41
CA TRP A 2 -5.78 -4.77 17.70
C TRP A 2 -7.19 -4.53 17.13
N TRP A 3 -7.73 -3.31 17.17
CA TRP A 3 -9.08 -3.04 16.67
C TRP A 3 -9.22 -3.22 15.15
N ALA A 4 -8.24 -2.74 14.36
CA ALA A 4 -8.31 -2.82 12.90
C ALA A 4 -8.30 -4.28 12.43
N GLU A 5 -7.49 -5.13 13.07
CA GLU A 5 -7.42 -6.56 12.76
C GLU A 5 -8.72 -7.29 13.11
N GLU A 6 -9.30 -6.98 14.27
CA GLU A 6 -10.58 -7.54 14.71
C GLU A 6 -11.71 -7.19 13.73
N GLN A 7 -11.79 -5.93 13.29
CA GLN A 7 -12.80 -5.52 12.32
C GLN A 7 -12.65 -6.25 10.97
N VAL A 8 -11.42 -6.47 10.51
CA VAL A 8 -11.18 -7.21 9.26
C VAL A 8 -11.57 -8.68 9.39
N ALA A 9 -11.36 -9.28 10.57
CA ALA A 9 -11.70 -10.68 10.82
C ALA A 9 -13.21 -10.93 10.72
N ILE A 10 -14.03 -10.04 11.31
CA ILE A 10 -15.50 -10.15 11.32
C ILE A 10 -16.15 -9.65 10.03
N ALA A 11 -15.47 -8.80 9.26
CA ALA A 11 -16.03 -8.22 8.05
C ALA A 11 -16.19 -9.27 6.92
N PRO A 12 -17.31 -9.19 6.16
CA PRO A 12 -17.46 -9.92 4.90
C PRO A 12 -16.31 -9.66 3.91
N LYS A 13 -15.98 -10.68 3.11
CA LYS A 13 -15.05 -10.52 1.99
C LYS A 13 -15.63 -9.57 0.93
N GLY A 14 -14.76 -8.86 0.24
CA GLY A 14 -15.07 -7.86 -0.77
C GLY A 14 -15.20 -6.43 -0.23
N LEU A 15 -15.17 -6.24 1.09
CA LEU A 15 -15.21 -4.92 1.71
C LEU A 15 -13.80 -4.29 1.79
N PRO A 16 -13.67 -2.98 1.53
CA PRO A 16 -12.39 -2.28 1.55
C PRO A 16 -11.80 -2.15 2.96
N ILE A 17 -12.56 -2.50 4.02
CA ILE A 17 -12.07 -2.48 5.40
C ILE A 17 -10.80 -3.33 5.62
N ALA A 18 -10.54 -4.32 4.76
CA ALA A 18 -9.30 -5.10 4.77
C ALA A 18 -8.02 -4.27 4.53
N VAL A 19 -8.15 -3.04 3.98
CA VAL A 19 -7.05 -2.09 3.77
C VAL A 19 -6.70 -1.32 5.04
N LEU A 20 -7.61 -1.24 6.00
CA LEU A 20 -7.43 -0.43 7.21
C LEU A 20 -6.11 -0.70 7.96
N PRO A 21 -5.65 -1.96 8.13
CA PRO A 21 -4.34 -2.21 8.74
C PRO A 21 -3.17 -1.57 7.96
N LEU A 22 -3.24 -1.53 6.63
CA LEU A 22 -2.24 -0.86 5.79
C LEU A 22 -2.23 0.64 6.04
N VAL A 23 -3.41 1.27 6.15
CA VAL A 23 -3.54 2.69 6.49
C VAL A 23 -2.88 2.97 7.84
N VAL A 24 -3.19 2.16 8.87
CA VAL A 24 -2.63 2.31 10.21
C VAL A 24 -1.10 2.20 10.19
N ILE A 25 -0.53 1.23 9.48
CA ILE A 25 0.91 1.04 9.37
C ILE A 25 1.58 2.25 8.70
N ALA A 26 0.99 2.77 7.62
CA ALA A 26 1.49 3.96 6.94
C ALA A 26 1.48 5.20 7.83
N GLU A 27 0.40 5.43 8.59
CA GLU A 27 0.28 6.56 9.51
C GLU A 27 1.24 6.43 10.71
N VAL A 28 1.37 5.24 11.29
CA VAL A 28 2.32 5.00 12.39
C VAL A 28 3.75 5.25 11.92
N HIS A 29 4.09 4.79 10.71
CA HIS A 29 5.40 5.07 10.12
C HIS A 29 5.63 6.56 9.91
N ARG A 30 4.65 7.30 9.37
CA ARG A 30 4.75 8.76 9.25
C ARG A 30 4.99 9.42 10.60
N CYS A 31 4.20 9.07 11.61
CA CYS A 31 4.31 9.64 12.96
C CYS A 31 5.69 9.36 13.58
N ARG A 32 6.25 8.16 13.36
CA ARG A 32 7.62 7.84 13.78
C ARG A 32 8.67 8.64 13.02
N GLN A 33 8.53 8.79 11.71
CA GLN A 33 9.44 9.61 10.89
C GLN A 33 9.46 11.07 11.37
N GLU A 34 8.31 11.64 11.73
CA GLU A 34 8.22 13.00 12.28
C GLU A 34 8.87 13.14 13.67
N GLN A 35 8.86 12.07 14.50
CA GLN A 35 9.48 12.07 15.83
C GLN A 35 10.99 11.78 15.79
N GLU A 36 11.44 11.01 14.80
CA GLU A 36 12.81 10.54 14.66
C GLU A 36 13.65 11.39 13.67
N GLU A 37 13.17 12.57 13.25
CA GLU A 37 13.95 13.51 12.42
C GLU A 37 15.34 13.83 13.01
N ASP A 38 15.51 13.70 14.33
CA ASP A 38 16.80 13.87 15.05
C ASP A 38 17.67 12.61 15.15
N SER A 39 17.17 11.41 14.79
CA SER A 39 17.92 10.15 14.92
C SER A 39 17.96 9.39 13.59
N TYR A 40 18.94 9.77 12.77
CA TYR A 40 19.32 9.10 11.53
C TYR A 40 19.87 7.69 11.79
N GLY A 41 18.99 6.71 11.94
CA GLY A 41 19.39 5.32 12.21
C GLY A 41 18.46 4.29 11.61
N LEU A 42 18.58 4.04 10.30
CA LEU A 42 18.07 2.84 9.61
C LEU A 42 16.62 2.46 9.98
N MET A 43 15.65 3.33 9.67
CA MET A 43 14.25 2.91 9.77
C MET A 43 13.98 1.82 8.73
N ILE A 44 13.80 0.58 9.20
CA ILE A 44 13.39 -0.54 8.36
C ILE A 44 12.02 -0.19 7.79
N HIS A 45 11.92 -0.19 6.46
CA HIS A 45 10.67 0.15 5.79
C HIS A 45 9.57 -0.83 6.23
N PRO A 46 8.38 -0.36 6.68
CA PRO A 46 7.43 -1.16 7.46
C PRO A 46 6.69 -2.23 6.64
N TRP A 47 7.05 -2.35 5.36
CA TRP A 47 6.43 -3.25 4.40
C TRP A 47 7.27 -4.48 4.09
N VAL A 48 8.49 -4.58 4.64
CA VAL A 48 9.30 -5.80 4.59
C VAL A 48 8.58 -6.84 5.48
N ASP A 49 8.00 -7.86 4.85
CA ASP A 49 7.23 -8.93 5.51
C ASP A 49 5.93 -8.49 6.22
N CYS A 50 5.12 -7.64 5.58
CA CYS A 50 3.82 -7.23 6.11
C CYS A 50 2.69 -8.22 5.74
N PRO A 51 2.19 -9.06 6.68
CA PRO A 51 1.13 -10.05 6.39
C PRO A 51 -0.21 -9.40 6.02
N HIS A 52 -0.39 -8.12 6.38
CA HIS A 52 -1.61 -7.38 6.06
C HIS A 52 -1.77 -7.11 4.57
N ILE A 53 -0.69 -7.18 3.78
CA ILE A 53 -0.78 -7.08 2.32
C ILE A 53 -1.55 -8.27 1.76
N ASP A 54 -1.21 -9.48 2.19
CA ASP A 54 -1.91 -10.70 1.78
C ASP A 54 -3.36 -10.69 2.26
N LEU A 55 -3.59 -10.22 3.48
CA LEU A 55 -4.94 -10.05 4.01
C LEU A 55 -5.80 -9.12 3.14
N ALA A 56 -5.27 -7.97 2.72
CA ALA A 56 -5.97 -7.03 1.84
C ALA A 56 -6.22 -7.63 0.45
N LEU A 57 -5.26 -8.36 -0.11
CA LEU A 57 -5.43 -9.05 -1.39
C LEU A 57 -6.51 -10.14 -1.31
N GLU A 58 -6.48 -10.95 -0.27
CA GLU A 58 -7.36 -12.11 -0.12
C GLU A 58 -8.75 -11.76 0.34
N ARG A 59 -8.92 -10.75 1.19
CA ARG A 59 -10.24 -10.37 1.71
C ARG A 59 -10.92 -9.28 0.92
N TRP A 60 -10.17 -8.37 0.29
CA TRP A 60 -10.77 -7.29 -0.50
C TRP A 60 -10.51 -7.47 -1.98
N TRP A 61 -9.25 -7.45 -2.43
CA TRP A 61 -8.92 -7.33 -3.85
C TRP A 61 -9.53 -8.45 -4.72
N ARG A 62 -9.42 -9.70 -4.28
CA ARG A 62 -9.95 -10.87 -5.01
C ARG A 62 -11.48 -10.98 -5.03
N TYR A 63 -12.17 -10.34 -4.07
CA TYR A 63 -13.62 -10.44 -3.91
C TYR A 63 -14.32 -9.09 -4.15
N ARG A 64 -13.60 -8.11 -4.71
CA ARG A 64 -14.12 -6.76 -4.94
C ARG A 64 -15.29 -6.78 -5.92
N ALA A 65 -16.27 -5.89 -5.70
CA ALA A 65 -17.34 -5.68 -6.65
C ALA A 65 -16.78 -5.13 -7.98
N PRO A 66 -17.37 -5.46 -9.15
CA PRO A 66 -16.94 -4.92 -10.43
C PRO A 66 -17.06 -3.40 -10.52
N ARG A 67 -17.99 -2.81 -9.75
CA ARG A 67 -18.13 -1.36 -9.62
C ARG A 67 -17.29 -0.87 -8.45
N PRO A 68 -16.38 0.11 -8.65
CA PRO A 68 -15.60 0.68 -7.57
C PRO A 68 -16.50 1.40 -6.58
N HIS A 69 -16.17 1.32 -5.30
CA HIS A 69 -16.80 2.15 -4.26
C HIS A 69 -16.26 3.58 -4.30
N ALA A 70 -16.89 4.50 -3.56
CA ALA A 70 -16.59 5.94 -3.63
C ALA A 70 -15.11 6.28 -3.36
N CYS A 71 -14.47 5.61 -2.39
CA CYS A 71 -13.07 5.85 -2.01
C CYS A 71 -12.10 4.82 -2.61
N PHE A 72 -12.48 4.16 -3.71
CA PHE A 72 -11.67 3.08 -4.30
C PHE A 72 -10.25 3.52 -4.62
N ALA A 73 -10.08 4.72 -5.18
CA ALA A 73 -8.76 5.24 -5.53
C ALA A 73 -7.86 5.38 -4.28
N ASP A 74 -8.38 5.88 -3.17
CA ASP A 74 -7.62 6.04 -1.93
C ASP A 74 -7.16 4.68 -1.39
N ASP A 75 -8.09 3.73 -1.24
CA ASP A 75 -7.80 2.40 -0.71
C ASP A 75 -6.84 1.60 -1.62
N ALA A 76 -7.04 1.71 -2.94
CA ALA A 76 -6.18 1.05 -3.91
C ALA A 76 -4.76 1.65 -3.92
N ASN A 77 -4.62 2.96 -3.72
CA ASN A 77 -3.31 3.59 -3.61
C ASN A 77 -2.55 3.14 -2.34
N TYR A 78 -3.23 2.89 -1.21
CA TYR A 78 -2.60 2.27 -0.04
C TYR A 78 -2.09 0.85 -0.32
N LEU A 79 -2.90 0.04 -1.01
CA LEU A 79 -2.48 -1.31 -1.40
C LEU A 79 -1.32 -1.29 -2.41
N ALA A 80 -1.39 -0.43 -3.42
CA ALA A 80 -0.33 -0.25 -4.41
C ALA A 80 0.98 0.19 -3.77
N HIS A 81 0.91 1.12 -2.81
CA HIS A 81 2.05 1.58 -2.03
C HIS A 81 2.67 0.43 -1.24
N ALA A 82 1.87 -0.30 -0.47
CA ALA A 82 2.35 -1.43 0.33
C ALA A 82 3.06 -2.49 -0.53
N LEU A 83 2.45 -2.90 -1.65
CA LEU A 83 3.03 -3.88 -2.59
C LEU A 83 4.32 -3.36 -3.24
N SER A 84 4.34 -2.10 -3.64
CA SER A 84 5.48 -1.46 -4.30
C SER A 84 6.71 -1.43 -3.40
N PHE A 85 6.51 -1.14 -2.13
CA PHE A 85 7.58 -1.08 -1.14
C PHE A 85 7.93 -2.44 -0.53
N ALA A 86 7.06 -3.44 -0.66
CA ALA A 86 7.36 -4.85 -0.39
C ALA A 86 8.08 -5.55 -1.58
N ASN A 87 8.49 -4.82 -2.63
CA ASN A 87 9.06 -5.36 -3.87
C ASN A 87 8.16 -6.37 -4.61
N ARG A 88 6.84 -6.34 -4.38
CA ARG A 88 5.83 -7.21 -5.03
C ARG A 88 5.25 -6.54 -6.28
N HIS A 89 6.14 -6.14 -7.19
CA HIS A 89 5.81 -5.31 -8.35
C HIS A 89 4.80 -5.96 -9.32
N HIS A 90 4.85 -7.29 -9.48
CA HIS A 90 3.93 -8.01 -10.35
C HIS A 90 2.48 -7.90 -9.88
N GLU A 91 2.25 -8.05 -8.58
CA GLU A 91 0.92 -7.91 -8.00
C GLU A 91 0.48 -6.44 -8.03
N ALA A 92 1.39 -5.50 -7.76
CA ALA A 92 1.10 -4.08 -7.85
C ALA A 92 0.63 -3.64 -9.24
N ALA A 93 1.03 -4.32 -10.32
CA ALA A 93 0.63 -3.99 -11.69
C ALA A 93 -0.89 -4.06 -11.89
N GLU A 94 -1.55 -5.12 -11.39
CA GLU A 94 -3.01 -5.25 -11.49
C GLU A 94 -3.72 -4.11 -10.73
N ILE A 95 -3.15 -3.69 -9.59
CA ILE A 95 -3.71 -2.60 -8.80
C ILE A 95 -3.54 -1.27 -9.53
N PHE A 96 -2.37 -1.01 -10.12
CA PHE A 96 -2.13 0.20 -10.92
C PHE A 96 -3.02 0.28 -12.17
N ASP A 97 -3.32 -0.86 -12.81
CA ASP A 97 -4.26 -0.91 -13.94
C ASP A 97 -5.67 -0.51 -13.52
N ALA A 98 -6.13 -0.99 -12.36
CA ALA A 98 -7.45 -0.64 -11.84
C ALA A 98 -7.53 0.81 -11.32
N ILE A 99 -6.44 1.36 -10.76
CA ILE A 99 -6.35 2.78 -10.38
C ILE A 99 -6.36 3.67 -11.63
N GLY A 100 -5.71 3.22 -12.71
CA GLY A 100 -5.57 4.00 -13.93
C GLY A 100 -4.79 5.31 -13.69
N PRO A 101 -5.34 6.49 -14.06
CA PRO A 101 -4.67 7.78 -13.87
C PRO A 101 -4.84 8.38 -12.47
N TYR A 102 -5.66 7.79 -11.60
CA TYR A 102 -6.10 8.40 -10.34
C TYR A 102 -5.11 8.17 -9.18
N ALA A 103 -3.96 8.83 -9.24
CA ALA A 103 -3.01 8.85 -8.14
C ALA A 103 -3.49 9.78 -7.01
N THR A 104 -3.41 9.31 -5.76
CA THR A 104 -3.74 10.10 -4.57
C THR A 104 -2.45 10.70 -3.98
N ARG A 105 -2.58 11.80 -3.22
CA ARG A 105 -1.41 12.40 -2.56
C ARG A 105 -0.85 11.50 -1.45
N ILE A 106 -1.74 10.93 -0.65
CA ILE A 106 -1.43 9.98 0.42
C ILE A 106 -1.74 8.57 -0.09
N PRO A 107 -0.88 7.57 0.14
CA PRO A 107 0.30 7.55 1.03
C PRO A 107 1.63 8.03 0.42
N TRP A 108 1.69 8.29 -0.89
CA TRP A 108 2.96 8.52 -1.59
C TRP A 108 3.76 9.72 -1.10
N ALA A 109 3.10 10.75 -0.54
CA ALA A 109 3.77 11.91 0.03
C ALA A 109 4.65 11.58 1.26
N TYR A 110 4.44 10.44 1.92
CA TYR A 110 5.19 10.07 3.13
C TYR A 110 6.65 9.73 2.86
N CYS A 111 6.97 9.33 1.63
CA CYS A 111 8.33 8.94 1.24
C CYS A 111 8.97 9.96 0.27
N GLY A 112 8.32 11.10 0.02
CA GLY A 112 8.83 12.16 -0.85
C GLY A 112 7.79 12.75 -1.80
N ARG A 113 8.20 13.03 -3.04
CA ARG A 113 7.36 13.69 -4.05
C ARG A 113 6.32 12.70 -4.59
N ALA A 114 5.10 12.77 -4.07
CA ALA A 114 4.01 11.82 -4.32
C ALA A 114 3.84 11.42 -5.79
N ARG A 115 3.74 12.40 -6.71
CA ARG A 115 3.54 12.15 -8.14
C ARG A 115 4.70 11.39 -8.77
N GLU A 116 5.94 11.76 -8.42
CA GLU A 116 7.14 11.14 -8.99
C GLU A 116 7.30 9.71 -8.48
N LEU A 117 7.01 9.47 -7.20
CA LEU A 117 7.03 8.13 -6.62
C LEU A 117 5.97 7.23 -7.22
N PHE A 118 4.72 7.70 -7.35
CA PHE A 118 3.65 6.94 -7.99
C PHE A 118 4.04 6.52 -9.41
N LEU A 119 4.52 7.47 -10.23
CA LEU A 119 4.91 7.17 -11.62
C LEU A 119 6.09 6.21 -11.69
N ARG A 120 7.09 6.38 -10.80
CA ARG A 120 8.24 5.48 -10.72
C ARG A 120 7.84 4.06 -10.34
N HIS A 121 7.04 3.89 -9.30
CA HIS A 121 6.59 2.57 -8.86
C HIS A 121 5.64 1.92 -9.85
N ARG A 122 4.79 2.71 -10.54
CA ARG A 122 3.98 2.23 -11.65
C ARG A 122 4.85 1.74 -12.82
N ALA A 123 5.90 2.48 -13.18
CA ALA A 123 6.84 2.04 -14.21
C ALA A 123 7.55 0.74 -13.80
N TRP A 124 7.94 0.60 -12.53
CA TRP A 124 8.51 -0.64 -12.00
C TRP A 124 7.53 -1.80 -11.95
N ALA A 125 6.23 -1.55 -11.79
CA ALA A 125 5.22 -2.60 -11.86
C ALA A 125 5.16 -3.24 -13.25
N TYR A 126 5.19 -2.42 -14.32
CA TYR A 126 5.18 -2.92 -15.70
C TYR A 126 6.57 -3.36 -16.19
N SER A 127 7.63 -2.83 -15.62
CA SER A 127 9.02 -3.12 -16.01
C SER A 127 9.88 -3.15 -14.75
N PRO A 128 9.82 -4.27 -14.00
CA PRO A 128 10.53 -4.37 -12.74
C PRO A 128 12.04 -4.19 -12.98
N PRO A 129 12.71 -3.35 -12.18
CA PRO A 129 14.14 -3.17 -12.32
C PRO A 129 14.82 -4.53 -12.16
N ARG A 130 15.74 -4.86 -13.08
CA ARG A 130 16.56 -6.07 -12.96
C ARG A 130 17.20 -6.04 -11.58
N ARG A 131 16.85 -7.00 -10.71
CA ARG A 131 17.51 -7.18 -9.41
C ARG A 131 19.02 -7.20 -9.68
N ARG A 132 19.75 -6.17 -9.24
CA ARG A 132 21.21 -6.26 -9.12
C ARG A 132 21.44 -7.33 -8.06
N ARG A 133 21.81 -8.54 -8.49
CA ARG A 133 22.34 -9.53 -7.57
C ARG A 133 23.61 -8.93 -6.94
N PRO A 134 23.77 -9.01 -5.61
CA PRO A 134 25.05 -8.72 -4.98
C PRO A 134 26.13 -9.69 -5.48
#